data_AF-A0A525WFQ8-F1
#
_entry.id   AF-A0A525WFQ8-F1
#
_cell.length_a   1.000
_cell.length_b   1.000
_cell.length_c   1.000
_cell.angle_alpha   90.00
_cell.angle_beta   90.00
_cell.angle_gamma   90.00
#
_symmetry.space_group_name_H-M   'P 1'
#
loop_
_entity.id
_entity.type
_entity.pdbx_description
1 polymer ?
#
loop_
_entity_poly.entity_id
_entity_poly.type
_entity_poly.pdbx_seq_one_letter_code
_entity_poly.pdbx_strand_id
1 'polypeptide(L)'
;MPLAADQQTVSRTAEYGNLFRAPYDAWTSDQLLRHFQTRTSPRYFSVVDPVETAREKIEHILNGRFEFNQESHVVPTPIRWTVNPSHDREWLILLHKFYYAVGLGMAYDETKASCYAEKWVDLTSSWIDAVPLDFLPSDVAGRRIQNWIFAHYYFVTIHQSAAIDSHFYMRFLGSLHRQICYLREHLTPARNHRTLELCAIFLAAVVFPEFGEAEDWRAFATQELSNNIQTDFLPDGIHCELSTDYHHLVLK
;
A
#
# COMPACT_ATOMS: atom_id res chain seq x y z
N MET A 1 20.20 -15.93 -45.20
CA MET A 1 19.92 -14.64 -44.55
C MET A 1 18.42 -14.53 -44.29
N PRO A 2 17.95 -14.67 -43.04
CA PRO A 2 16.66 -14.13 -42.65
C PRO A 2 16.85 -12.72 -42.06
N LEU A 3 15.90 -11.85 -42.40
CA LEU A 3 15.83 -10.45 -42.01
C LEU A 3 15.75 -10.29 -40.49
N ALA A 4 16.53 -9.34 -39.98
CA ALA A 4 16.49 -8.88 -38.60
C ALA A 4 15.08 -8.34 -38.28
N ALA A 5 14.47 -8.88 -37.24
CA ALA A 5 13.28 -8.31 -36.64
C ALA A 5 13.70 -7.04 -35.90
N ASP A 6 13.19 -5.90 -36.37
CA ASP A 6 13.33 -4.60 -35.74
C ASP A 6 12.67 -4.66 -34.36
N GLN A 7 13.50 -4.70 -33.31
CA GLN A 7 13.03 -4.48 -31.95
C GLN A 7 12.68 -3.01 -31.81
N GLN A 8 11.39 -2.69 -31.90
CA GLN A 8 10.88 -1.38 -31.51
C GLN A 8 11.17 -1.17 -30.02
N THR A 9 12.17 -0.35 -29.74
CA THR A 9 12.43 0.21 -28.43
C THR A 9 11.28 1.17 -28.09
N VAL A 10 10.19 0.63 -27.55
CA VAL A 10 9.14 1.45 -26.93
C VAL A 10 9.80 2.24 -25.81
N SER A 11 9.82 3.57 -25.94
CA SER A 11 10.32 4.45 -24.88
C SER A 11 9.49 4.20 -23.63
N ARG A 12 10.10 3.62 -22.59
CA ARG A 12 9.47 3.30 -21.28
C ARG A 12 8.84 4.50 -20.57
N THR A 13 9.03 5.71 -21.09
CA THR A 13 8.36 6.94 -20.62
C THR A 13 6.86 6.97 -20.93
N ALA A 14 6.36 6.20 -21.91
CA ALA A 14 4.96 6.24 -22.32
C ALA A 14 3.99 5.48 -21.39
N GLU A 15 4.45 4.49 -20.62
CA GLU A 15 3.59 3.67 -19.75
C GLU A 15 3.02 4.43 -18.53
N TYR A 16 3.65 5.54 -18.15
CA TYR A 16 3.28 6.32 -16.95
C TYR A 16 2.86 7.76 -17.26
N GLY A 17 2.63 8.09 -18.54
CA GLY A 17 2.59 9.46 -19.08
C GLY A 17 1.48 10.39 -18.57
N ASN A 18 0.76 10.05 -17.51
CA ASN A 18 -0.23 10.93 -16.89
C ASN A 18 -0.39 10.73 -15.36
N LEU A 19 0.55 10.05 -14.68
CA LEU A 19 0.43 9.82 -13.23
C LEU A 19 0.61 11.11 -12.43
N PHE A 20 1.55 11.95 -12.84
CA PHE A 20 1.99 13.09 -12.05
C PHE A 20 1.56 14.41 -12.67
N ARG A 21 1.44 15.44 -11.84
CA ARG A 21 1.25 16.83 -12.29
C ARG A 21 2.59 17.48 -12.63
N ALA A 22 2.55 18.57 -13.39
CA ALA A 22 3.72 19.41 -13.62
C ALA A 22 4.33 19.92 -12.29
N PRO A 23 5.67 19.96 -12.16
CA PRO A 23 6.68 19.61 -13.18
C PRO A 23 7.11 18.13 -13.17
N TYR A 24 6.51 17.28 -12.33
CA TYR A 24 6.93 15.90 -12.09
C TYR A 24 6.62 14.96 -13.26
N ASP A 25 5.63 15.31 -14.07
CA ASP A 25 5.27 14.64 -15.33
C ASP A 25 6.42 14.58 -16.35
N ALA A 26 7.34 15.55 -16.31
CA ALA A 26 8.49 15.62 -17.20
C ALA A 26 9.76 14.96 -16.64
N TRP A 27 9.72 14.43 -15.41
CA TRP A 27 10.90 13.87 -14.74
C TRP A 27 11.16 12.42 -15.13
N THR A 28 12.43 12.02 -15.15
CA THR A 28 12.80 10.60 -15.30
C THR A 28 12.47 9.82 -14.02
N SER A 29 12.40 8.49 -14.14
CA SER A 29 12.18 7.61 -12.97
C SER A 29 13.24 7.81 -11.87
N ASP A 30 14.50 8.03 -12.25
CA ASP A 30 15.58 8.29 -11.29
C ASP A 30 15.44 9.65 -10.60
N GLN A 31 15.00 10.68 -11.34
CA GLN A 31 14.73 12.00 -10.76
C GLN A 31 13.56 11.93 -9.77
N LEU A 32 12.49 11.20 -10.12
CA LEU A 32 11.36 10.96 -9.23
C LEU A 32 11.79 10.23 -7.96
N LEU A 33 12.46 9.08 -8.08
CA LEU A 33 12.94 8.33 -6.91
C LEU A 33 13.82 9.21 -6.02
N ARG A 34 14.78 9.94 -6.60
CA ARG A 34 15.66 10.84 -5.86
C ARG A 34 14.89 11.94 -5.14
N HIS A 35 13.86 12.51 -5.77
CA HIS A 35 12.98 13.47 -5.12
C HIS A 35 12.30 12.88 -3.90
N PHE A 36 11.66 11.71 -4.03
CA PHE A 36 10.99 11.07 -2.90
C PHE A 36 11.95 10.66 -1.77
N GLN A 37 13.20 10.35 -2.11
CA GLN A 37 14.28 10.01 -1.16
C GLN A 37 14.91 11.22 -0.44
N THR A 38 14.67 12.45 -0.93
CA THR A 38 15.36 13.65 -0.42
C THR A 38 14.41 14.79 -0.04
N ARG A 39 13.15 14.74 -0.46
CA ARG A 39 12.14 15.75 -0.12
C ARG A 39 11.90 15.77 1.39
N THR A 40 11.68 16.96 1.92
CA THR A 40 11.48 17.20 3.37
C THR A 40 10.04 17.44 3.78
N SER A 41 9.14 17.49 2.79
CA SER A 41 7.70 17.68 2.93
C SER A 41 7.00 16.81 1.88
N PRO A 42 5.84 16.21 2.19
CA PRO A 42 5.13 16.22 3.47
C PRO A 42 5.81 15.33 4.52
N ARG A 43 5.56 15.60 5.80
CA ARG A 43 5.99 14.73 6.90
C ARG A 43 4.83 13.84 7.32
N TYR A 44 5.12 12.57 7.50
CA TYR A 44 4.19 11.54 7.93
C TYR A 44 4.98 10.44 8.65
N PHE A 45 4.27 9.55 9.33
CA PHE A 45 4.86 8.42 10.05
C PHE A 45 3.93 7.21 9.94
N SER A 46 4.48 6.04 10.19
CA SER A 46 3.71 4.80 10.18
C SER A 46 2.91 4.58 11.46
N VAL A 47 1.69 4.09 11.32
CA VAL A 47 0.93 3.49 12.43
C VAL A 47 1.22 2.00 12.45
N VAL A 48 1.60 1.49 13.62
CA VAL A 48 2.09 0.12 13.80
C VAL A 48 0.99 -0.76 14.40
N ASP A 49 0.82 -1.95 13.83
CA ASP A 49 0.10 -3.06 14.46
C ASP A 49 1.12 -3.96 15.17
N PRO A 50 1.23 -3.91 16.51
CA PRO A 50 2.31 -4.59 17.22
C PRO A 50 2.26 -6.12 17.09
N VAL A 51 1.09 -6.70 16.81
CA VAL A 51 0.94 -8.16 16.63
C VAL A 51 1.45 -8.55 15.26
N GLU A 52 1.04 -7.83 14.22
CA GLU A 52 1.40 -8.16 12.84
C GLU A 52 2.83 -7.71 12.46
N THR A 53 3.40 -6.76 13.20
CA THR A 53 4.79 -6.32 13.02
C THR A 53 5.76 -6.94 14.02
N ALA A 54 5.34 -7.95 14.79
CA ALA A 54 6.21 -8.61 15.75
C ALA A 54 7.47 -9.16 15.06
N ARG A 55 8.65 -8.88 15.62
CA ARG A 55 9.97 -9.24 15.05
C ARG A 55 10.02 -10.70 14.61
N GLU A 56 9.55 -11.62 15.46
CA GLU A 56 9.52 -13.06 15.16
C GLU A 56 8.70 -13.39 13.90
N LYS A 57 7.52 -12.78 13.71
CA LYS A 57 6.73 -12.95 12.47
C LYS A 57 7.50 -12.46 11.25
N ILE A 58 8.21 -11.35 11.37
CA ILE A 58 8.99 -10.78 10.26
C ILE A 58 10.16 -11.70 9.86
N GLU A 59 10.86 -12.28 10.83
CA GLU A 59 11.93 -13.26 10.55
C GLU A 59 11.39 -14.53 9.86
N HIS A 60 10.19 -14.97 10.23
CA HIS A 60 9.51 -16.08 9.53
C HIS A 60 9.16 -15.74 8.09
N ILE A 61 8.70 -14.51 7.83
CA ILE A 61 8.32 -14.04 6.49
C ILE A 61 9.52 -14.00 5.54
N LEU A 62 10.73 -13.67 6.02
CA LEU A 62 11.95 -13.77 5.21
C LEU A 62 12.14 -15.17 4.61
N ASN A 63 11.65 -16.19 5.31
CA ASN A 63 11.72 -17.60 4.92
C ASN A 63 10.41 -18.13 4.31
N GLY A 64 9.49 -17.25 3.93
CA GLY A 64 8.21 -17.62 3.29
C GLY A 64 7.16 -18.22 4.23
N ARG A 65 7.35 -18.17 5.54
CA ARG A 65 6.36 -18.60 6.53
C ARG A 65 5.55 -17.40 7.02
N PHE A 66 4.24 -17.44 6.83
CA PHE A 66 3.30 -16.41 7.24
C PHE A 66 2.39 -16.93 8.35
N GLU A 67 2.09 -16.08 9.33
CA GLU A 67 1.21 -16.39 10.45
C GLU A 67 0.11 -15.34 10.60
N PHE A 68 -1.12 -15.75 10.32
CA PHE A 68 -2.32 -14.92 10.39
C PHE A 68 -3.44 -15.69 11.09
N ASN A 69 -4.24 -14.98 11.87
CA ASN A 69 -5.35 -15.57 12.64
C ASN A 69 -4.97 -16.88 13.38
N GLN A 70 -3.80 -16.88 14.04
CA GLN A 70 -3.26 -18.04 14.78
C GLN A 70 -2.91 -19.27 13.91
N GLU A 71 -2.94 -19.13 12.58
CA GLU A 71 -2.57 -20.19 11.63
C GLU A 71 -1.30 -19.83 10.86
N SER A 72 -0.39 -20.79 10.79
CA SER A 72 0.91 -20.66 10.12
C SER A 72 0.98 -21.51 8.87
N HIS A 73 1.36 -20.90 7.75
CA HIS A 73 1.59 -21.60 6.49
C HIS A 73 2.92 -21.20 5.86
N VAL A 74 3.63 -22.19 5.31
CA VAL A 74 4.74 -21.93 4.39
C VAL A 74 4.15 -21.69 3.01
N VAL A 75 4.33 -20.48 2.49
CA VAL A 75 3.87 -20.07 1.17
C VAL A 75 5.03 -20.26 0.18
N PRO A 76 4.87 -21.11 -0.85
CA PRO A 76 5.95 -21.39 -1.79
C PRO A 76 6.28 -20.18 -2.65
N THR A 77 7.51 -20.14 -3.17
CA THR A 77 7.96 -19.18 -4.19
C THR A 77 7.93 -19.87 -5.57
N PRO A 78 7.29 -19.30 -6.61
CA PRO A 78 6.56 -18.02 -6.59
C PRO A 78 5.23 -18.13 -5.82
N ILE A 79 4.86 -17.03 -5.13
CA ILE A 79 3.61 -16.95 -4.36
C ILE A 79 2.42 -17.02 -5.32
N ARG A 80 1.54 -17.99 -5.08
CA ARG A 80 0.23 -18.08 -5.76
C ARG A 80 -0.78 -17.27 -4.96
N TRP A 81 -0.78 -15.95 -5.18
CA TRP A 81 -1.57 -14.99 -4.40
C TRP A 81 -3.07 -15.27 -4.35
N THR A 82 -3.64 -15.92 -5.37
CA THR A 82 -5.09 -16.20 -5.43
C THR A 82 -5.48 -17.55 -4.80
N VAL A 83 -4.52 -18.26 -4.19
CA VAL A 83 -4.74 -19.57 -3.56
C VAL A 83 -4.60 -19.43 -2.04
N ASN A 84 -5.68 -19.70 -1.31
CA ASN A 84 -5.66 -19.73 0.14
C ASN A 84 -5.10 -21.08 0.65
N PRO A 85 -4.00 -21.11 1.41
CA PRO A 85 -3.52 -22.34 2.04
C PRO A 85 -4.31 -22.74 3.29
N SER A 86 -5.12 -21.83 3.85
CA SER A 86 -5.95 -22.04 5.03
C SER A 86 -7.40 -22.37 4.65
N HIS A 87 -8.11 -23.06 5.55
CA HIS A 87 -9.56 -23.21 5.49
C HIS A 87 -10.30 -21.92 5.86
N ASP A 88 -9.65 -21.03 6.59
CA ASP A 88 -10.18 -19.73 6.96
C ASP A 88 -9.88 -18.68 5.88
N ARG A 89 -10.94 -18.03 5.40
CA ARG A 89 -10.85 -16.97 4.40
C ARG A 89 -10.13 -15.73 4.95
N GLU A 90 -10.22 -15.46 6.25
CA GLU A 90 -9.54 -14.30 6.86
C GLU A 90 -8.02 -14.41 6.74
N TRP A 91 -7.47 -15.63 6.69
CA TRP A 91 -6.04 -15.81 6.46
C TRP A 91 -5.57 -15.19 5.15
N LEU A 92 -6.32 -15.45 4.05
CA LEU A 92 -6.04 -14.86 2.74
C LEU A 92 -6.24 -13.33 2.77
N ILE A 93 -7.29 -12.86 3.44
CA ILE A 93 -7.55 -11.42 3.58
C ILE A 93 -6.38 -10.72 4.30
N LEU A 94 -5.88 -11.28 5.40
CA LEU A 94 -4.76 -10.74 6.17
C LEU A 94 -3.45 -10.75 5.38
N LEU A 95 -3.18 -11.81 4.60
CA LEU A 95 -2.07 -11.83 3.64
C LEU A 95 -2.15 -10.61 2.70
N HIS A 96 -3.34 -10.28 2.22
CA HIS A 96 -3.54 -9.16 1.29
C HIS A 96 -3.63 -7.77 1.92
N LYS A 97 -3.72 -7.66 3.25
CA LYS A 97 -3.66 -6.38 3.98
C LYS A 97 -2.22 -5.87 4.17
N PHE A 98 -1.19 -6.72 3.98
CA PHE A 98 0.23 -6.33 4.00
C PHE A 98 0.72 -5.68 5.31
N TYR A 99 0.12 -5.99 6.46
CA TYR A 99 0.59 -5.44 7.75
C TYR A 99 2.09 -5.69 8.00
N TYR A 100 2.57 -6.87 7.59
CA TYR A 100 3.99 -7.26 7.67
C TYR A 100 4.93 -6.35 6.88
N ALA A 101 4.45 -5.58 5.90
CA ALA A 101 5.30 -4.62 5.17
C ALA A 101 5.85 -3.52 6.09
N VAL A 102 5.04 -3.10 7.07
CA VAL A 102 5.46 -2.13 8.10
C VAL A 102 6.53 -2.76 8.99
N GLY A 103 6.35 -4.01 9.39
CA GLY A 103 7.32 -4.74 10.21
C GLY A 103 8.65 -4.99 9.49
N LEU A 104 8.64 -5.25 8.17
CA LEU A 104 9.85 -5.28 7.35
C LEU A 104 10.57 -3.91 7.37
N GLY A 105 9.81 -2.82 7.25
CA GLY A 105 10.35 -1.46 7.32
C GLY A 105 10.98 -1.13 8.68
N MET A 106 10.28 -1.45 9.78
CA MET A 106 10.79 -1.32 11.14
C MET A 106 12.07 -2.14 11.33
N ALA A 107 12.06 -3.38 10.85
CA ALA A 107 13.19 -4.27 10.95
C ALA A 107 14.44 -3.76 10.23
N TYR A 108 14.23 -3.19 9.04
CA TYR A 108 15.26 -2.50 8.28
C TYR A 108 15.76 -1.25 8.99
N ASP A 109 14.87 -0.44 9.56
CA ASP A 109 15.28 0.76 10.29
C ASP A 109 16.19 0.43 11.48
N GLU A 110 15.87 -0.62 12.23
CA GLU A 110 16.68 -1.06 13.37
C GLU A 110 18.04 -1.64 12.98
N THR A 111 18.09 -2.45 11.93
CA THR A 111 19.26 -3.32 11.63
C THR A 111 20.09 -2.87 10.43
N LYS A 112 19.48 -2.11 9.52
CA LYS A 112 19.99 -1.79 8.17
C LYS A 112 20.28 -3.01 7.29
N ALA A 113 19.79 -4.20 7.65
CA ALA A 113 20.03 -5.41 6.86
C ALA A 113 19.20 -5.39 5.56
N SER A 114 19.86 -5.57 4.41
CA SER A 114 19.21 -5.42 3.09
C SER A 114 18.09 -6.42 2.84
N CYS A 115 18.13 -7.60 3.47
CA CYS A 115 17.15 -8.67 3.31
C CYS A 115 15.70 -8.22 3.55
N TYR A 116 15.46 -7.28 4.48
CA TYR A 116 14.11 -6.78 4.74
C TYR A 116 13.57 -5.91 3.59
N ALA A 117 14.42 -5.08 2.99
CA ALA A 117 14.05 -4.26 1.85
C ALA A 117 13.90 -5.12 0.58
N GLU A 118 14.82 -6.06 0.36
CA GLU A 118 14.73 -7.04 -0.73
C GLU A 118 13.44 -7.85 -0.62
N LYS A 119 13.07 -8.28 0.59
CA LYS A 119 11.82 -9.02 0.80
C LYS A 119 10.58 -8.18 0.53
N TRP A 120 10.58 -6.90 0.93
CA TRP A 120 9.48 -6.01 0.61
C TRP A 120 9.32 -5.80 -0.91
N VAL A 121 10.43 -5.63 -1.63
CA VAL A 121 10.44 -5.51 -3.11
C VAL A 121 9.91 -6.78 -3.77
N ASP A 122 10.34 -7.96 -3.34
CA ASP A 122 9.89 -9.28 -3.81
C ASP A 122 8.37 -9.47 -3.63
N LEU A 123 7.89 -9.29 -2.40
CA LEU A 123 6.47 -9.46 -2.07
C LEU A 123 5.58 -8.44 -2.80
N THR A 124 6.01 -7.18 -2.86
CA THR A 124 5.24 -6.12 -3.52
C THR A 124 5.22 -6.32 -5.03
N SER A 125 6.37 -6.63 -5.64
CA SER A 125 6.47 -6.86 -7.09
C SER A 125 5.62 -8.04 -7.52
N SER A 126 5.74 -9.18 -6.84
CA SER A 126 4.98 -10.38 -7.19
C SER A 126 3.47 -10.19 -6.99
N TRP A 127 3.05 -9.39 -6.00
CA TRP A 127 1.64 -9.03 -5.83
C TRP A 127 1.13 -8.15 -6.99
N ILE A 128 1.90 -7.13 -7.37
CA ILE A 128 1.57 -6.23 -8.50
C ILE A 128 1.37 -7.02 -9.80
N ASP A 129 2.18 -8.06 -10.02
CA ASP A 129 2.14 -8.86 -11.25
C ASP A 129 0.97 -9.85 -11.30
N ALA A 130 0.42 -10.26 -10.16
CA ALA A 130 -0.47 -11.41 -10.07
C ALA A 130 -1.90 -11.11 -9.63
N VAL A 131 -2.14 -10.00 -8.93
CA VAL A 131 -3.43 -9.77 -8.23
C VAL A 131 -4.28 -8.70 -8.94
N PRO A 132 -5.45 -9.08 -9.48
CA PRO A 132 -6.43 -8.12 -10.00
C PRO A 132 -6.94 -7.16 -8.92
N LEU A 133 -7.31 -5.94 -9.31
CA LEU A 133 -7.79 -4.90 -8.38
C LEU A 133 -9.06 -5.32 -7.64
N ASP A 134 -9.94 -6.07 -8.30
CA ASP A 134 -11.24 -6.54 -7.83
C ASP A 134 -11.19 -7.93 -7.17
N PHE A 135 -10.00 -8.50 -6.96
CA PHE A 135 -9.86 -9.85 -6.43
C PHE A 135 -10.43 -10.01 -5.00
N LEU A 136 -10.33 -8.96 -4.17
CA LEU A 136 -10.84 -8.93 -2.81
C LEU A 136 -11.66 -7.66 -2.57
N PRO A 137 -12.49 -7.65 -1.51
CA PRO A 137 -13.23 -6.45 -1.10
C PRO A 137 -12.33 -5.21 -0.98
N SER A 138 -12.92 -4.06 -1.27
CA SER A 138 -12.26 -2.74 -1.31
C SER A 138 -11.56 -2.36 0.00
N ASP A 139 -12.10 -2.78 1.15
CA ASP A 139 -11.52 -2.49 2.47
C ASP A 139 -10.13 -3.12 2.64
N VAL A 140 -9.90 -4.27 1.99
CA VAL A 140 -8.59 -4.92 1.93
C VAL A 140 -7.60 -4.05 1.15
N ALA A 141 -8.05 -3.42 0.06
CA ALA A 141 -7.22 -2.48 -0.70
C ALA A 141 -6.88 -1.23 0.13
N GLY A 142 -7.85 -0.68 0.87
CA GLY A 142 -7.61 0.43 1.79
C GLY A 142 -6.50 0.15 2.80
N ARG A 143 -6.55 -1.03 3.44
CA ARG A 143 -5.49 -1.47 4.37
C ARG A 143 -4.15 -1.69 3.70
N ARG A 144 -4.12 -2.32 2.53
CA ARG A 144 -2.87 -2.54 1.78
C ARG A 144 -2.23 -1.23 1.35
N ILE A 145 -2.99 -0.28 0.81
CA ILE A 145 -2.52 1.07 0.48
C ILE A 145 -1.86 1.70 1.71
N GLN A 146 -2.57 1.74 2.84
CA GLN A 146 -2.03 2.29 4.10
C GLN A 146 -0.69 1.64 4.49
N ASN A 147 -0.63 0.30 4.53
CA ASN A 147 0.58 -0.42 4.95
C ASN A 147 1.74 -0.29 3.94
N TRP A 148 1.45 -0.16 2.65
CA TRP A 148 2.45 0.14 1.63
C TRP A 148 3.04 1.54 1.79
N ILE A 149 2.21 2.54 2.10
CA ILE A 149 2.67 3.91 2.39
C ILE A 149 3.54 3.93 3.65
N PHE A 150 3.16 3.15 4.66
CA PHE A 150 3.95 3.02 5.88
C PHE A 150 5.26 2.27 5.67
N ALA A 151 5.32 1.24 4.81
CA ALA A 151 6.58 0.63 4.42
C ALA A 151 7.47 1.61 3.63
N HIS A 152 6.87 2.39 2.73
CA HIS A 152 7.54 3.45 1.96
C HIS A 152 8.21 4.49 2.87
N TYR A 153 7.59 4.85 4.00
CA TYR A 153 8.21 5.72 5.00
C TYR A 153 9.61 5.22 5.37
N TYR A 154 9.74 3.95 5.74
CA TYR A 154 11.01 3.35 6.14
C TYR A 154 12.00 3.22 4.97
N PHE A 155 11.57 2.63 3.85
CA PHE A 155 12.51 2.23 2.79
C PHE A 155 12.92 3.36 1.83
N VAL A 156 12.14 4.44 1.78
CA VAL A 156 12.33 5.53 0.81
C VAL A 156 12.46 6.89 1.51
N THR A 157 11.58 7.21 2.46
CA THR A 157 11.54 8.56 3.05
C THR A 157 12.65 8.79 4.08
N ILE A 158 12.85 7.85 5.00
CA ILE A 158 13.89 7.99 6.02
C ILE A 158 15.19 7.26 5.70
N HIS A 159 15.14 6.26 4.79
CA HIS A 159 16.33 5.57 4.28
C HIS A 159 16.33 5.52 2.76
N GLN A 160 17.52 5.46 2.19
CA GLN A 160 17.73 5.28 0.75
C GLN A 160 18.19 3.85 0.50
N SER A 161 17.27 2.88 0.68
CA SER A 161 17.62 1.47 0.52
C SER A 161 18.05 1.18 -0.91
N ALA A 162 19.21 0.53 -1.06
CA ALA A 162 19.76 0.15 -2.37
C ALA A 162 18.90 -0.89 -3.12
N ALA A 163 17.99 -1.58 -2.43
CA ALA A 163 17.04 -2.50 -3.05
C ALA A 163 15.93 -1.76 -3.83
N ILE A 164 15.74 -0.47 -3.59
CA ILE A 164 14.70 0.34 -4.24
C ILE A 164 15.30 1.05 -5.44
N ASP A 165 15.23 0.40 -6.60
CA ASP A 165 15.57 1.06 -7.86
C ASP A 165 14.37 1.84 -8.44
N SER A 166 14.66 2.71 -9.42
CA SER A 166 13.63 3.58 -9.99
C SER A 166 12.58 2.81 -10.82
N HIS A 167 12.90 1.62 -11.30
CA HIS A 167 11.96 0.78 -12.04
C HIS A 167 10.92 0.16 -11.12
N PHE A 168 11.34 -0.48 -10.02
CA PHE A 168 10.44 -0.95 -8.97
C PHE A 168 9.61 0.20 -8.41
N TYR A 169 10.25 1.34 -8.14
CA TYR A 169 9.55 2.49 -7.55
C TYR A 169 8.43 3.03 -8.45
N MET A 170 8.66 3.10 -9.76
CA MET A 170 7.62 3.48 -10.72
C MET A 170 6.47 2.45 -10.79
N ARG A 171 6.78 1.15 -10.76
CA ARG A 171 5.75 0.10 -10.66
C ARG A 171 4.92 0.22 -9.37
N PHE A 172 5.59 0.51 -8.25
CA PHE A 172 4.96 0.74 -6.95
C PHE A 172 3.99 1.92 -7.02
N LEU A 173 4.44 3.08 -7.48
CA LEU A 173 3.59 4.28 -7.58
C LEU A 173 2.43 4.09 -8.56
N GLY A 174 2.66 3.44 -9.70
CA GLY A 174 1.58 3.13 -10.65
C GLY A 174 0.55 2.14 -10.10
N SER A 175 0.98 1.14 -9.33
CA SER A 175 0.05 0.24 -8.64
C SER A 175 -0.73 0.95 -7.53
N LEU A 176 -0.06 1.81 -6.75
CA LEU A 176 -0.71 2.61 -5.71
C LEU A 176 -1.81 3.49 -6.31
N HIS A 177 -1.49 4.22 -7.39
CA HIS A 177 -2.44 5.06 -8.13
C HIS A 177 -3.67 4.29 -8.59
N ARG A 178 -3.48 3.16 -9.30
CA ARG A 178 -4.59 2.31 -9.75
C ARG A 178 -5.47 1.81 -8.60
N GLN A 179 -4.86 1.42 -7.48
CA GLN A 179 -5.59 0.98 -6.30
C GLN A 179 -6.39 2.11 -5.66
N ILE A 180 -5.87 3.34 -5.59
CA ILE A 180 -6.59 4.51 -5.06
C ILE A 180 -7.78 4.86 -5.96
N CYS A 181 -7.59 4.90 -7.28
CA CYS A 181 -8.67 5.13 -8.24
C CYS A 181 -9.78 4.07 -8.10
N TYR A 182 -9.40 2.79 -8.06
CA TYR A 182 -10.35 1.71 -7.83
C TYR A 182 -11.09 1.88 -6.51
N LEU A 183 -10.38 2.16 -5.42
CA LEU A 183 -10.96 2.31 -4.09
C LEU A 183 -11.98 3.45 -4.03
N ARG A 184 -11.69 4.59 -4.67
CA ARG A 184 -12.60 5.74 -4.76
C ARG A 184 -13.91 5.38 -5.44
N GLU A 185 -13.89 4.52 -6.46
CA GLU A 185 -15.07 4.09 -7.21
C GLU A 185 -15.86 2.95 -6.54
N HIS A 186 -15.22 2.23 -5.61
CA HIS A 186 -15.76 1.00 -5.01
C HIS A 186 -15.81 1.05 -3.49
N LEU A 187 -15.97 2.23 -2.90
CA LEU A 187 -16.10 2.38 -1.45
C LEU A 187 -17.23 1.52 -0.88
N THR A 188 -16.98 0.93 0.28
CA THR A 188 -18.00 0.31 1.11
C THR A 188 -19.09 1.35 1.42
N PRO A 189 -20.39 0.99 1.47
CA PRO A 189 -21.47 1.98 1.58
C PRO A 189 -21.45 2.83 2.85
N ALA A 190 -21.01 2.30 3.99
CA ALA A 190 -21.01 2.97 5.29
C ALA A 190 -20.06 2.25 6.27
N ARG A 191 -20.01 2.72 7.53
CA ARG A 191 -19.39 2.06 8.69
C ARG A 191 -17.86 2.04 8.64
N ASN A 192 -17.25 1.26 9.53
CA ASN A 192 -15.80 1.27 9.75
C ASN A 192 -14.97 1.03 8.48
N HIS A 193 -15.39 0.10 7.62
CA HIS A 193 -14.70 -0.16 6.36
C HIS A 193 -14.66 1.08 5.47
N ARG A 194 -15.80 1.77 5.27
CA ARG A 194 -15.84 3.00 4.47
C ARG A 194 -14.89 4.06 5.02
N THR A 195 -14.90 4.27 6.32
CA THR A 195 -14.02 5.25 6.98
C THR A 195 -12.54 4.92 6.75
N LEU A 196 -12.15 3.64 6.86
CA LEU A 196 -10.77 3.21 6.58
C LEU A 196 -10.35 3.43 5.13
N GLU A 197 -11.23 3.11 4.19
CA GLU A 197 -10.97 3.27 2.76
C GLU A 197 -10.76 4.76 2.42
N LEU A 198 -11.61 5.63 2.96
CA LEU A 198 -11.48 7.08 2.81
C LEU A 198 -10.19 7.61 3.46
N CYS A 199 -9.82 7.12 4.65
CA CYS A 199 -8.56 7.46 5.28
C CYS A 199 -7.34 7.02 4.45
N ALA A 200 -7.41 5.88 3.75
CA ALA A 200 -6.34 5.43 2.86
C ALA A 200 -6.20 6.35 1.63
N ILE A 201 -7.31 6.79 1.03
CA ILE A 201 -7.32 7.77 -0.07
C ILE A 201 -6.73 9.10 0.41
N PHE A 202 -7.18 9.60 1.57
CA PHE A 202 -6.67 10.84 2.17
C PHE A 202 -5.17 10.75 2.45
N LEU A 203 -4.71 9.66 3.06
CA LEU A 203 -3.29 9.43 3.35
C LEU A 203 -2.46 9.44 2.08
N ALA A 204 -2.90 8.75 1.03
CA ALA A 204 -2.19 8.73 -0.25
C ALA A 204 -2.11 10.13 -0.88
N ALA A 205 -3.22 10.87 -0.87
CA ALA A 205 -3.28 12.24 -1.38
C ALA A 205 -2.34 13.19 -0.63
N VAL A 206 -2.25 13.04 0.70
CA VAL A 206 -1.34 13.83 1.53
C VAL A 206 0.11 13.43 1.29
N VAL A 207 0.43 12.14 1.22
CA VAL A 207 1.82 11.66 1.11
C VAL A 207 2.40 11.84 -0.29
N PHE A 208 1.59 11.73 -1.34
CA PHE A 208 2.01 11.84 -2.73
C PHE A 208 1.31 13.00 -3.44
N PRO A 209 1.54 14.26 -3.01
CA PRO A 209 0.98 15.43 -3.68
C PRO A 209 1.50 15.62 -5.10
N GLU A 210 2.46 14.81 -5.56
CA GLU A 210 2.97 14.79 -6.92
C GLU A 210 1.99 14.14 -7.93
N PHE A 211 1.06 13.29 -7.48
CA PHE A 211 0.04 12.73 -8.37
C PHE A 211 -0.87 13.82 -8.94
N GLY A 212 -1.34 13.61 -10.18
CA GLY A 212 -2.26 14.53 -10.85
C GLY A 212 -3.54 14.76 -10.07
N GLU A 213 -4.11 13.69 -9.52
CA GLU A 213 -5.40 13.68 -8.83
C GLU A 213 -5.28 13.87 -7.31
N ALA A 214 -4.08 14.14 -6.77
CA ALA A 214 -3.87 14.21 -5.33
C ALA A 214 -4.76 15.27 -4.65
N GLU A 215 -4.95 16.44 -5.26
CA GLU A 215 -5.82 17.48 -4.71
C GLU A 215 -7.30 17.03 -4.69
N ASP A 216 -7.77 16.42 -5.77
CA ASP A 216 -9.12 15.89 -5.88
C ASP A 216 -9.39 14.76 -4.89
N TRP A 217 -8.44 13.83 -4.74
CA TRP A 217 -8.53 12.76 -3.75
C TRP A 217 -8.60 13.28 -2.33
N ARG A 218 -7.79 14.31 -2.01
CA ARG A 218 -7.81 14.94 -0.70
C ARG A 218 -9.15 15.62 -0.43
N ALA A 219 -9.66 16.39 -1.39
CA ALA A 219 -10.94 17.09 -1.26
C ALA A 219 -12.10 16.08 -1.10
N PHE A 220 -12.13 15.06 -1.97
CA PHE A 220 -13.11 13.98 -1.92
C PHE A 220 -13.11 13.25 -0.57
N ALA A 221 -11.95 12.76 -0.13
CA ALA A 221 -11.88 12.03 1.13
C ALA A 221 -12.24 12.91 2.34
N THR A 222 -11.84 14.18 2.35
CA THR A 222 -12.22 15.12 3.41
C THR A 222 -13.73 15.32 3.49
N GLN A 223 -14.39 15.51 2.35
CA GLN A 223 -15.84 15.68 2.29
C GLN A 223 -16.57 14.42 2.73
N GLU A 224 -16.17 13.26 2.24
CA GLU A 224 -16.84 11.99 2.54
C GLU A 224 -16.61 11.55 3.99
N LEU A 225 -15.43 11.79 4.58
CA LEU A 225 -15.21 11.57 6.01
C LEU A 225 -16.09 12.50 6.86
N SER A 226 -16.25 13.76 6.43
CA SER A 226 -17.17 14.70 7.10
C SER A 226 -18.62 14.22 7.03
N ASN A 227 -19.03 13.62 5.90
CA ASN A 227 -20.34 13.01 5.75
C ASN A 227 -20.50 11.79 6.68
N ASN A 228 -19.51 10.90 6.73
CA ASN A 228 -19.54 9.73 7.63
C ASN A 228 -19.69 10.13 9.11
N ILE A 229 -19.08 11.23 9.56
CA ILE A 229 -19.27 11.73 10.93
C ILE A 229 -20.74 12.02 11.23
N GLN A 230 -21.50 12.51 10.24
CA GLN A 230 -22.92 12.84 10.41
C GLN A 230 -23.83 11.61 10.29
N THR A 231 -23.42 10.57 9.56
CA THR A 231 -24.28 9.42 9.26
C THR A 231 -23.98 8.17 10.09
N ASP A 232 -22.72 7.98 10.49
CA ASP A 232 -22.25 6.73 11.10
C ASP A 232 -22.15 6.84 12.63
N PHE A 233 -22.48 7.99 13.21
CA PHE A 233 -22.50 8.22 14.65
C PHE A 233 -23.91 8.52 15.14
N LEU A 234 -24.24 7.93 16.29
CA LEU A 234 -25.48 8.19 17.02
C LEU A 234 -25.43 9.58 17.70
N PRO A 235 -26.57 10.15 18.13
CA PRO A 235 -26.61 11.46 18.77
C PRO A 235 -25.77 11.58 20.05
N ASP A 236 -25.46 10.46 20.70
CA ASP A 236 -24.59 10.39 21.89
C ASP A 236 -23.09 10.22 21.54
N GLY A 237 -22.75 10.22 20.26
CA GLY A 237 -21.38 10.09 19.76
C GLY A 237 -20.88 8.65 19.64
N ILE A 238 -21.72 7.64 19.86
CA ILE A 238 -21.34 6.24 19.67
C ILE A 238 -21.42 5.88 18.18
N HIS A 239 -20.39 5.18 17.68
CA HIS A 239 -20.39 4.68 16.31
C HIS A 239 -21.50 3.63 16.11
N CYS A 240 -22.20 3.69 14.99
CA CYS A 240 -23.43 2.94 14.71
C CYS A 240 -23.29 1.41 14.75
N GLU A 241 -22.06 0.89 14.72
CA GLU A 241 -21.78 -0.55 14.83
C GLU A 241 -21.85 -1.10 16.25
N LEU A 242 -21.91 -0.22 17.26
CA LEU A 242 -21.99 -0.61 18.67
C LEU A 242 -20.89 -1.59 19.11
N SER A 243 -19.72 -1.50 18.47
CA SER A 243 -18.52 -2.27 18.78
C SER A 243 -17.45 -1.31 19.28
N THR A 244 -16.93 -1.57 20.48
CA THR A 244 -15.84 -0.78 21.05
C THR A 244 -14.61 -0.77 20.15
N ASP A 245 -14.28 -1.90 19.54
CA ASP A 245 -13.13 -2.01 18.63
C ASP A 245 -13.33 -1.14 17.37
N TYR A 246 -14.49 -1.26 16.73
CA TYR A 246 -14.78 -0.45 15.54
C TYR A 246 -14.95 1.04 15.86
N HIS A 247 -15.47 1.37 17.05
CA HIS A 247 -15.55 2.76 17.51
C HIS A 247 -14.16 3.37 17.67
N HIS A 248 -13.22 2.66 18.31
CA HIS A 248 -11.83 3.13 18.41
C HIS A 248 -11.14 3.25 17.05
N LEU A 249 -11.47 2.37 16.11
CA LEU A 249 -10.88 2.35 14.79
C LEU A 249 -11.31 3.56 13.94
N VAL A 250 -12.58 3.98 13.99
CA VAL A 250 -13.07 5.13 13.21
C VAL A 250 -12.74 6.49 13.83
N LEU A 251 -12.36 6.54 15.11
CA LEU A 251 -11.96 7.78 15.80
C LEU A 251 -10.49 8.15 15.62
N LYS A 252 -9.63 7.21 15.23
CA LYS A 252 -8.19 7.41 15.04
C LYS A 252 -7.90 8.15 13.74
#